data_AF-A0A524PB61-F1
#
_entry.id   AF-A0A524PB61-F1
#
_cell.length_a   1.000
_cell.length_b   1.000
_cell.length_c   1.000
_cell.angle_alpha   90.00
_cell.angle_beta   90.00
_cell.angle_gamma   90.00
#
_symmetry.space_group_name_H-M   'P 1'
#
loop_
_entity.id
_entity.type
_entity.pdbx_description
1 polymer ?
#
loop_
_entity_poly.entity_id
_entity_poly.type
_entity_poly.pdbx_seq_one_letter_code
_entity_poly.pdbx_strand_id
1 'polypeptide(L)'
;MSGKVALQIEAASPGLRIGGEANALGAPVVFSARVDLDGIHVEGERRTVRIHLSEVDLSTSENAPGPLAEAIRTGMIDTKNPATLIGNMMSLPDIVVSAEGQDVVIDLMKIPAVQRDENLRAAVAAATSYLCVTGIETSGDAIELQLGLLPGGAKEAALSTARALLTPAVRFLWPEGTKR
;
A
#
# COMPACT_ATOMS: atom_id res chain seq x y z
N MET A 1 4.93 -19.97 -21.64
CA MET A 1 3.91 -19.02 -22.13
C MET A 1 3.40 -18.25 -20.93
N SER A 2 3.63 -16.93 -20.90
CA SER A 2 3.25 -16.05 -19.78
C SER A 2 1.73 -15.97 -19.71
N GLY A 3 1.13 -16.56 -18.68
CA GLY A 3 -0.31 -16.59 -18.48
C GLY A 3 -0.80 -15.17 -18.19
N LYS A 4 -1.64 -14.64 -19.09
CA LYS A 4 -2.28 -13.33 -18.89
C LYS A 4 -3.14 -13.39 -17.63
N VAL A 5 -2.86 -12.52 -16.67
CA VAL A 5 -3.80 -12.21 -15.59
C VAL A 5 -4.87 -11.30 -16.19
N ALA A 6 -6.12 -11.73 -16.16
CA ALA A 6 -7.24 -10.86 -16.48
C ALA A 6 -7.67 -10.17 -15.18
N LEU A 7 -7.50 -8.86 -15.10
CA LEU A 7 -7.83 -8.06 -13.90
C LEU A 7 -9.05 -7.20 -14.19
N GLN A 8 -10.02 -7.23 -13.28
CA GLN A 8 -11.17 -6.36 -13.22
C GLN A 8 -11.06 -5.53 -11.93
N ILE A 9 -11.27 -4.23 -12.05
CA ILE A 9 -11.27 -3.30 -10.91
C ILE A 9 -12.62 -2.60 -10.95
N GLU A 10 -13.36 -2.74 -9.87
CA GLU A 10 -14.67 -2.12 -9.69
C GLU A 10 -14.66 -1.21 -8.47
N ALA A 11 -15.41 -0.13 -8.58
CA ALA A 11 -15.75 0.75 -7.48
C ALA A 11 -16.48 0.00 -6.35
N ALA A 12 -16.00 0.12 -5.12
CA ALA A 12 -16.71 -0.40 -3.94
C ALA A 12 -16.50 0.49 -2.73
N SER A 13 -16.97 1.75 -2.78
CA SER A 13 -16.72 2.79 -1.76
C SER A 13 -16.87 2.28 -0.31
N PRO A 14 -15.97 2.68 0.61
CA PRO A 14 -14.78 3.53 0.43
C PRO A 14 -13.55 2.83 -0.21
N GLY A 15 -13.70 1.63 -0.76
CA GLY A 15 -12.61 0.83 -1.32
C GLY A 15 -12.80 0.46 -2.80
N LEU A 16 -12.00 -0.52 -3.23
CA LEU A 16 -12.00 -1.07 -4.58
C LEU A 16 -12.26 -2.57 -4.48
N ARG A 17 -13.14 -3.09 -5.34
CA ARG A 17 -13.21 -4.53 -5.57
C ARG A 17 -12.25 -4.86 -6.70
N ILE A 18 -11.36 -5.81 -6.44
CA ILE A 18 -10.42 -6.33 -7.41
C ILE A 18 -10.80 -7.79 -7.64
N GLY A 19 -11.02 -8.16 -8.89
CA GLY A 19 -11.32 -9.53 -9.28
C GLY A 19 -10.53 -9.93 -10.51
N GLY A 20 -10.42 -11.22 -10.76
CA GLY A 20 -9.72 -11.66 -11.94
C GLY A 20 -9.49 -13.15 -12.02
N GLU A 21 -8.81 -13.52 -13.09
CA GLU A 21 -8.37 -14.88 -13.34
C GLU A 21 -6.86 -14.90 -13.51
N ALA A 22 -6.19 -15.83 -12.82
CA ALA A 22 -4.76 -16.04 -12.88
C ALA A 22 -4.43 -17.53 -12.99
N ASN A 23 -3.31 -17.86 -13.62
CA ASN A 23 -2.76 -19.21 -13.55
C ASN A 23 -1.65 -19.23 -12.51
N ALA A 24 -1.86 -19.93 -11.41
CA ALA A 24 -0.91 -20.03 -10.30
C ALA A 24 -0.65 -21.50 -9.95
N LEU A 25 0.62 -21.86 -9.81
CA LEU A 25 1.05 -23.23 -9.45
C LEU A 25 0.40 -24.35 -10.30
N GLY A 26 0.16 -24.08 -11.59
CA GLY A 26 -0.45 -25.03 -12.53
C GLY A 26 -1.99 -25.11 -12.49
N ALA A 27 -2.65 -24.29 -11.68
CA ALA A 27 -4.10 -24.22 -11.57
C ALA A 27 -4.65 -22.85 -12.05
N PRO A 28 -5.75 -22.82 -12.82
CA PRO A 28 -6.51 -21.59 -13.03
C PRO A 28 -7.23 -21.22 -11.72
N VAL A 29 -7.04 -19.98 -11.29
CA VAL A 29 -7.62 -19.42 -10.06
C VAL A 29 -8.42 -18.19 -10.45
N VAL A 30 -9.70 -18.21 -10.11
CA VAL A 30 -10.55 -17.02 -10.10
C VAL A 30 -10.47 -16.44 -8.69
N PHE A 31 -10.21 -15.16 -8.59
CA PHE A 31 -10.09 -14.47 -7.30
C PHE A 31 -10.96 -13.23 -7.29
N SER A 32 -11.44 -12.87 -6.11
CA SER A 32 -11.95 -11.55 -5.82
C SER A 32 -11.56 -11.11 -4.42
N ALA A 33 -11.38 -9.81 -4.24
CA ALA A 33 -11.07 -9.21 -2.95
C ALA A 33 -11.61 -7.78 -2.94
N ARG A 34 -12.05 -7.33 -1.78
CA ARG A 34 -12.25 -5.91 -1.49
C ARG A 34 -10.97 -5.37 -0.86
N VAL A 35 -10.51 -4.24 -1.36
CA VAL A 35 -9.33 -3.53 -0.92
C VAL A 35 -9.76 -2.16 -0.46
N ASP A 36 -9.64 -1.91 0.84
CA ASP A 36 -9.83 -0.59 1.42
C ASP A 36 -8.45 -0.04 1.81
N LEU A 37 -8.25 1.26 1.61
CA LEU A 37 -7.00 1.93 1.96
C LEU A 37 -7.27 2.89 3.10
N ASP A 38 -6.49 2.76 4.17
CA ASP A 38 -6.43 3.81 5.18
C ASP A 38 -5.52 4.94 4.68
N GLY A 39 -5.78 6.14 5.21
CA GLY A 39 -4.93 7.30 4.95
C GLY A 39 -3.46 7.10 5.28
N ILE A 40 -2.64 8.01 4.78
CA ILE A 40 -1.19 7.97 5.03
C ILE A 40 -0.92 8.35 6.48
N HIS A 41 -0.26 7.45 7.21
CA HIS A 41 0.24 7.69 8.55
C HIS A 41 1.69 8.16 8.51
N VAL A 42 1.99 9.16 9.33
CA VAL A 42 3.29 9.83 9.38
C VAL A 42 3.91 9.68 10.75
N GLU A 43 5.02 8.97 10.84
CA GLU A 43 5.78 8.79 12.09
C GLU A 43 7.27 9.03 11.84
N GLY A 44 7.78 10.18 12.28
CA GLY A 44 9.16 10.59 12.00
C GLY A 44 9.44 10.64 10.49
N GLU A 45 10.36 9.78 10.03
CA GLU A 45 10.70 9.64 8.61
C GLU A 45 9.82 8.61 7.88
N ARG A 46 9.04 7.78 8.59
CA ARG A 46 8.18 6.77 7.94
C ARG A 46 6.93 7.41 7.38
N ARG A 47 6.48 6.90 6.24
CA ARG A 47 5.21 7.27 5.60
C ARG A 47 4.49 5.97 5.25
N THR A 48 3.57 5.54 6.11
CA THR A 48 2.93 4.24 5.97
C THR A 48 1.50 4.35 5.44
N VAL A 49 1.08 3.37 4.66
CA VAL A 49 -0.30 3.18 4.21
C VAL A 49 -0.73 1.79 4.65
N ARG A 50 -1.91 1.70 5.29
CA ARG A 50 -2.53 0.42 5.62
C ARG A 50 -3.52 0.05 4.52
N ILE A 51 -3.41 -1.17 4.03
CA ILE A 51 -4.27 -1.79 3.03
C ILE A 51 -5.06 -2.87 3.75
N HIS A 52 -6.37 -2.69 3.85
CA HIS A 52 -7.27 -3.66 4.44
C HIS A 52 -7.86 -4.56 3.35
N LEU A 53 -7.68 -5.87 3.49
CA LEU A 53 -8.17 -6.89 2.58
C LEU A 53 -9.39 -7.59 3.19
N SER A 54 -10.54 -7.42 2.56
CA SER A 54 -11.80 -8.01 2.98
C SER A 54 -12.48 -8.74 1.82
N GLU A 55 -13.51 -9.53 2.13
CA GLU A 55 -14.31 -10.25 1.12
C GLU A 55 -13.46 -11.04 0.12
N VAL A 56 -12.39 -11.68 0.61
CA VAL A 56 -11.49 -12.47 -0.23
C VAL A 56 -12.16 -13.80 -0.55
N ASP A 57 -12.36 -14.04 -1.84
CA ASP A 57 -12.90 -15.27 -2.37
C ASP A 57 -11.97 -15.86 -3.43
N LEU A 58 -11.83 -17.19 -3.38
CA LEU A 58 -10.98 -17.95 -4.29
C LEU A 58 -11.79 -19.13 -4.81
N SER A 59 -11.79 -19.30 -6.12
CA SER A 59 -12.38 -20.47 -6.76
C SER A 59 -11.49 -20.97 -7.90
N THR A 60 -11.72 -22.22 -8.29
CA THR A 60 -10.99 -22.89 -9.35
C THR A 60 -11.92 -23.89 -10.04
N SER A 61 -11.60 -24.33 -11.25
CA SER A 61 -12.38 -25.35 -11.92
C SER A 61 -12.33 -26.69 -11.16
N GLU A 62 -13.42 -27.46 -11.17
CA GLU A 62 -13.50 -28.74 -10.44
C GLU A 62 -12.37 -29.72 -10.81
N ASN A 63 -11.96 -29.71 -12.08
CA ASN A 63 -10.91 -30.58 -12.62
C ASN A 63 -9.52 -29.93 -12.66
N ALA A 64 -9.33 -28.76 -12.03
CA ALA A 64 -8.02 -28.11 -12.01
C ALA A 64 -7.00 -28.99 -11.26
N PRO A 65 -5.86 -29.30 -11.89
CA PRO A 65 -4.83 -30.13 -11.29
C PRO A 65 -3.99 -29.33 -10.28
N GLY A 66 -3.36 -30.05 -9.35
CA GLY A 66 -2.32 -29.51 -8.48
C GLY A 66 -2.78 -29.14 -7.06
N PRO A 67 -1.80 -28.98 -6.15
CA PRO A 67 -2.07 -28.82 -4.72
C PRO A 67 -2.81 -27.52 -4.39
N LEU A 68 -2.59 -26.45 -5.17
CA LEU A 68 -3.29 -25.18 -4.97
C LEU A 68 -4.79 -25.31 -5.28
N ALA A 69 -5.14 -25.99 -6.37
CA ALA A 69 -6.54 -26.20 -6.74
C ALA A 69 -7.27 -27.05 -5.69
N GLU A 70 -6.60 -28.06 -5.16
CA GLU A 70 -7.12 -28.87 -4.06
C GLU A 70 -7.33 -28.03 -2.80
N ALA A 71 -6.32 -27.24 -2.38
CA ALA A 71 -6.43 -26.38 -1.21
C ALA A 71 -7.56 -25.33 -1.31
N ILE A 72 -7.80 -24.79 -2.51
CA ILE A 72 -8.93 -23.89 -2.77
C ILE A 72 -10.26 -24.65 -2.59
N ARG A 73 -10.42 -25.81 -3.26
CA ARG A 73 -11.67 -26.59 -3.20
C ARG A 73 -12.00 -27.12 -1.80
N THR A 74 -10.98 -27.48 -1.02
CA THR A 74 -11.16 -27.97 0.35
C THR A 74 -11.32 -26.85 1.38
N GLY A 75 -11.19 -25.58 0.97
CA GLY A 75 -11.25 -24.43 1.87
C GLY A 75 -10.09 -24.37 2.86
N MET A 76 -8.93 -24.97 2.52
CA MET A 76 -7.74 -24.96 3.36
C MET A 76 -7.00 -23.61 3.36
N ILE A 77 -7.29 -22.75 2.39
CA ILE A 77 -6.72 -21.41 2.33
C ILE A 77 -7.51 -20.50 3.27
N ASP A 78 -6.82 -19.90 4.24
CA ASP A 78 -7.44 -18.98 5.19
C ASP A 78 -7.68 -17.61 4.54
N THR A 79 -8.80 -17.50 3.81
CA THR A 79 -9.24 -16.24 3.19
C THR A 79 -9.79 -15.23 4.21
N LYS A 80 -9.94 -15.61 5.49
CA LYS A 80 -10.31 -14.69 6.56
C LYS A 80 -9.12 -13.88 7.06
N ASN A 81 -7.91 -14.41 6.93
CA ASN A 81 -6.66 -13.74 7.29
C ASN A 81 -5.68 -13.67 6.09
N PRO A 82 -6.09 -13.02 4.98
CA PRO A 82 -5.32 -13.01 3.74
C PRO A 82 -3.97 -12.29 3.87
N ALA A 83 -3.85 -11.28 4.73
CA ALA A 83 -2.59 -10.60 4.96
C ALA A 83 -1.58 -11.48 5.71
N THR A 84 -2.02 -12.35 6.61
CA THR A 84 -1.13 -13.34 7.24
C THR A 84 -0.50 -14.29 6.20
N LEU A 85 -1.24 -14.65 5.15
CA LEU A 85 -0.70 -15.46 4.05
C LEU A 85 0.45 -14.73 3.33
N ILE A 86 0.31 -13.42 3.13
CA ILE A 86 1.35 -12.53 2.60
C ILE A 86 2.53 -12.47 3.58
N GLY A 87 2.26 -12.23 4.86
CA GLY A 87 3.23 -12.19 5.96
C GLY A 87 4.14 -13.42 6.05
N ASN A 88 3.61 -14.60 5.71
CA ASN A 88 4.32 -15.87 5.77
C ASN A 88 5.18 -16.18 4.52
N MET A 89 5.20 -15.30 3.52
CA MET A 89 6.05 -15.49 2.34
C MET A 89 7.53 -15.30 2.70
N MET A 90 8.40 -16.22 2.25
CA MET A 90 9.84 -16.18 2.57
C MET A 90 10.57 -14.92 2.06
N SER A 91 10.01 -14.23 1.08
CA SER A 91 10.66 -13.09 0.42
C SER A 91 9.65 -11.97 0.22
N LEU A 92 9.28 -11.33 1.32
CA LEU A 92 8.52 -10.08 1.27
C LEU A 92 9.41 -8.93 0.79
N PRO A 93 8.92 -8.07 -0.10
CA PRO A 93 9.66 -6.87 -0.47
C PRO A 93 9.77 -5.92 0.73
N ASP A 94 10.90 -5.21 0.85
CA ASP A 94 11.18 -4.31 1.99
C ASP A 94 10.12 -3.23 2.23
N ILE A 95 9.36 -2.87 1.20
CA ILE A 95 8.23 -1.94 1.28
C ILE A 95 7.15 -2.43 2.24
N VAL A 96 6.95 -3.75 2.38
CA VAL A 96 5.96 -4.34 3.29
C VAL A 96 6.58 -4.38 4.69
N VAL A 97 6.07 -3.54 5.59
CA VAL A 97 6.58 -3.45 6.96
C VAL A 97 5.79 -4.30 7.94
N SER A 98 4.55 -4.65 7.61
CA SER A 98 3.71 -5.59 8.35
C SER A 98 2.66 -6.19 7.41
N ALA A 99 2.28 -7.44 7.66
CA ALA A 99 1.18 -8.13 6.97
C ALA A 99 0.60 -9.17 7.93
N GLU A 100 -0.51 -8.83 8.58
CA GLU A 100 -1.11 -9.63 9.65
C GLU A 100 -2.64 -9.53 9.60
N GLY A 101 -3.33 -10.66 9.79
CA GLY A 101 -4.78 -10.75 9.73
C GLY A 101 -5.28 -10.36 8.34
N GLN A 102 -5.96 -9.22 8.27
CA GLN A 102 -6.49 -8.64 7.03
C GLN A 102 -5.70 -7.42 6.55
N ASP A 103 -4.71 -6.95 7.31
CA ASP A 103 -4.04 -5.68 7.07
C ASP A 103 -2.61 -5.87 6.55
N VAL A 104 -2.30 -5.21 5.44
CA VAL A 104 -0.94 -5.06 4.93
C VAL A 104 -0.51 -3.60 5.09
N VAL A 105 0.61 -3.37 5.76
CA VAL A 105 1.18 -2.04 5.93
C VAL A 105 2.40 -1.91 5.03
N ILE A 106 2.39 -0.90 4.17
CA ILE A 106 3.52 -0.55 3.32
C ILE A 106 4.15 0.78 3.75
N ASP A 107 5.47 0.89 3.64
CA ASP A 107 6.21 2.15 3.86
C ASP A 107 6.62 2.76 2.51
N LEU A 108 6.01 3.89 2.17
CA LEU A 108 6.22 4.60 0.91
C LEU A 108 7.68 5.04 0.75
N MET A 109 8.39 5.28 1.85
CA MET A 109 9.79 5.68 1.82
C MET A 109 10.72 4.52 1.46
N LYS A 110 10.21 3.29 1.45
CA LYS A 110 10.92 2.08 1.03
C LYS A 110 10.63 1.66 -0.41
N ILE A 111 9.82 2.42 -1.15
CA ILE A 111 9.62 2.18 -2.59
C ILE A 111 10.97 2.39 -3.30
N PRO A 112 11.47 1.42 -4.10
CA PRO A 112 12.79 1.53 -4.73
C PRO A 112 12.97 2.80 -5.58
N ALA A 113 11.92 3.27 -6.27
CA ALA A 113 11.96 4.52 -7.02
C ALA A 113 12.15 5.74 -6.11
N VAL A 114 11.49 5.76 -4.95
CA VAL A 114 11.59 6.82 -3.94
C VAL A 114 12.95 6.78 -3.25
N GLN A 115 13.50 5.60 -2.97
CA GLN A 115 14.83 5.47 -2.35
C GLN A 115 15.98 5.93 -3.25
N ARG A 116 15.84 5.76 -4.57
CA ARG A 116 16.92 6.06 -5.52
C ARG A 116 17.04 7.54 -5.89
N ASP A 117 16.00 8.33 -5.63
CA ASP A 117 15.96 9.75 -6.00
C ASP A 117 15.64 10.61 -4.77
N GLU A 118 16.64 11.39 -4.33
CA GLU A 118 16.51 12.26 -3.15
C GLU A 118 15.45 13.36 -3.34
N ASN A 119 15.25 13.85 -4.56
CA ASN A 119 14.23 14.86 -4.85
C ASN A 119 12.84 14.23 -4.78
N LEU A 120 12.67 13.03 -5.33
CA LEU A 120 11.41 12.28 -5.21
C LEU A 120 11.14 11.92 -3.76
N ARG A 121 12.16 11.50 -3.01
CA ARG A 121 12.08 11.22 -1.57
C ARG A 121 11.61 12.44 -0.79
N ALA A 122 12.23 13.59 -1.03
CA ALA A 122 11.85 14.85 -0.39
C ALA A 122 10.43 15.28 -0.80
N ALA A 123 10.05 15.12 -2.07
CA ALA A 123 8.71 15.44 -2.56
C ALA A 123 7.64 14.55 -1.93
N VAL A 124 7.87 13.23 -1.85
CA VAL A 124 6.97 12.29 -1.17
C VAL A 124 6.87 12.63 0.32
N ALA A 125 8.00 12.83 0.99
CA ALA A 125 8.02 13.21 2.41
C ALA A 125 7.25 14.51 2.67
N ALA A 126 7.42 15.52 1.82
CA ALA A 126 6.70 16.79 1.91
C ALA A 126 5.20 16.61 1.64
N ALA A 127 4.82 15.97 0.53
CA ALA A 127 3.42 15.78 0.15
C ALA A 127 2.64 15.02 1.23
N THR A 128 3.20 13.91 1.72
CA THR A 128 2.58 13.07 2.75
C THR A 128 2.57 13.70 4.14
N SER A 129 3.42 14.68 4.43
CA SER A 129 3.36 15.44 5.69
C SER A 129 2.16 16.39 5.78
N TYR A 130 1.47 16.66 4.67
CA TYR A 130 0.27 17.50 4.64
C TYR A 130 -0.98 16.75 4.20
N LEU A 131 -0.83 15.64 3.48
CA LEU A 131 -1.93 14.92 2.83
C LEU A 131 -2.13 13.56 3.48
N CYS A 132 -3.32 13.36 4.07
CA CYS A 132 -3.84 12.06 4.44
C CYS A 132 -4.91 11.67 3.42
N VAL A 133 -4.87 10.47 2.85
CA VAL A 133 -6.01 9.99 2.04
C VAL A 133 -7.19 9.77 3.00
N THR A 134 -8.21 10.62 2.98
CA THR A 134 -9.39 10.51 3.84
C THR A 134 -10.48 9.63 3.25
N GLY A 135 -10.37 9.32 1.97
CA GLY A 135 -11.33 8.47 1.27
C GLY A 135 -10.85 8.16 -0.14
N ILE A 136 -11.34 7.05 -0.67
CA ILE A 136 -11.18 6.69 -2.07
C ILE A 136 -12.57 6.50 -2.62
N GLU A 137 -12.91 7.30 -3.61
CA GLU A 137 -14.17 7.24 -4.32
C GLU A 137 -13.90 6.95 -5.80
N THR A 138 -14.96 6.65 -6.51
CA THR A 138 -14.92 6.40 -7.95
C THR A 138 -16.01 7.21 -8.59
N SER A 139 -15.65 8.00 -9.59
CA SER A 139 -16.53 8.91 -10.29
C SER A 139 -16.38 8.66 -11.79
N GLY A 140 -17.35 7.95 -12.37
CA GLY A 140 -17.25 7.44 -13.73
C GLY A 140 -16.08 6.47 -13.89
N ASP A 141 -15.15 6.78 -14.80
CA ASP A 141 -13.95 5.99 -15.09
C ASP A 141 -12.72 6.43 -14.26
N ALA A 142 -12.90 7.34 -13.30
CA ALA A 142 -11.81 7.86 -12.47
C ALA A 142 -11.90 7.32 -11.03
N ILE A 143 -10.74 7.05 -10.45
CA ILE A 143 -10.58 6.86 -9.00
C ILE A 143 -10.24 8.22 -8.40
N GLU A 144 -11.13 8.73 -7.56
CA GLU A 144 -10.96 9.97 -6.81
C GLU A 144 -10.32 9.66 -5.45
N LEU A 145 -9.10 10.17 -5.23
CA LEU A 145 -8.47 10.14 -3.91
C LEU A 145 -8.88 11.41 -3.17
N GLN A 146 -9.69 11.27 -2.12
CA GLN A 146 -9.95 12.37 -1.21
C GLN A 146 -8.75 12.55 -0.30
N LEU A 147 -8.14 13.72 -0.38
CA LEU A 147 -6.99 14.08 0.43
C LEU A 147 -7.45 15.06 1.51
N GLY A 148 -7.44 14.63 2.76
CA GLY A 148 -7.57 15.50 3.91
C GLY A 148 -6.25 16.17 4.23
N LEU A 149 -6.32 17.45 4.60
CA LEU A 149 -5.20 18.15 5.22
C LEU A 149 -5.22 17.90 6.73
N LEU A 150 -4.04 17.76 7.35
CA LEU A 150 -3.83 17.87 8.81
C LEU A 150 -4.26 16.67 9.68
N PRO A 151 -3.52 15.54 9.69
CA PRO A 151 -3.83 14.41 10.56
C PRO A 151 -3.79 14.74 12.08
N GLY A 152 -2.98 15.72 12.53
CA GLY A 152 -2.99 16.21 13.92
C GLY A 152 -3.48 17.66 14.11
N GLY A 153 -4.19 18.21 13.12
CA GLY A 153 -4.75 19.57 13.16
C GLY A 153 -3.78 20.69 12.80
N ALA A 154 -4.27 21.93 12.79
CA ALA A 154 -3.57 23.11 12.26
C ALA A 154 -2.19 23.40 12.89
N LYS A 155 -1.98 22.99 14.15
CA LYS A 155 -0.71 23.18 14.87
C LYS A 155 0.43 22.33 14.30
N GLU A 156 0.12 21.11 13.87
CA GLU A 156 1.15 20.17 13.43
C GLU A 156 1.64 20.51 12.01
N ALA A 157 0.77 21.01 11.14
CA ALA A 157 1.20 21.56 9.85
C ALA A 157 2.00 22.86 9.95
N ALA A 158 1.65 23.74 10.90
CA ALA A 158 2.46 24.93 11.14
C ALA A 158 3.88 24.53 11.58
N LEU A 159 4.00 23.49 12.41
CA LEU A 159 5.28 22.99 12.90
C LEU A 159 6.09 22.24 11.82
N SER A 160 5.44 21.44 10.97
CA SER A 160 6.11 20.76 9.85
C SER A 160 6.56 21.74 8.77
N THR A 161 5.75 22.76 8.47
CA THR A 161 6.11 23.86 7.56
C THR A 161 7.30 24.65 8.09
N ALA A 162 7.29 24.98 9.38
CA ALA A 162 8.41 25.65 10.03
C ALA A 162 9.70 24.80 9.97
N ARG A 163 9.63 23.49 10.22
CA ARG A 163 10.81 22.61 10.12
C ARG A 163 11.33 22.49 8.69
N ALA A 164 10.44 22.35 7.71
CA ALA A 164 10.81 22.27 6.29
C ALA A 164 11.45 23.58 5.77
N LEU A 165 10.94 24.73 6.19
CA LEU A 165 11.51 26.05 5.83
C LEU A 165 12.80 26.39 6.60
N LEU A 166 12.97 25.85 7.80
CA LEU A 166 14.19 26.07 8.59
C LEU A 166 15.34 25.14 8.20
N THR A 167 15.09 24.02 7.52
CA THR A 167 16.16 23.08 7.12
C THR A 167 17.16 23.70 6.11
N PRO A 168 16.73 24.50 5.11
CA PRO A 168 17.64 25.28 4.27
C PRO A 168 18.30 26.45 5.03
N ALA A 169 17.56 27.09 5.94
CA ALA A 169 18.04 28.29 6.63
C ALA A 169 19.11 27.99 7.71
N VAL A 170 18.99 26.87 8.42
CA VAL A 170 19.97 26.44 9.43
C VAL A 170 21.30 26.02 8.77
N ARG A 171 21.24 25.41 7.58
CA ARG A 171 22.45 25.04 6.80
C ARG A 171 23.17 26.25 6.20
N PHE A 172 22.46 27.36 5.97
CA PHE A 172 23.04 28.62 5.50
C PHE A 172 23.62 29.48 6.63
N LEU A 173 23.04 29.39 7.84
CA LEU A 173 23.46 30.17 9.01
C LEU A 173 24.57 29.54 9.86
N TRP A 174 24.83 28.24 9.71
CA TRP A 174 25.93 27.56 10.41
C TRP A 174 26.69 26.60 9.49
N PRO A 175 27.59 27.10 8.62
CA PRO A 175 28.51 26.22 7.90
C PRO A 175 29.42 25.56 8.94
N GLU A 176 29.31 24.24 9.08
CA GLU A 176 30.26 23.47 9.88
C GLU A 176 31.68 23.79 9.43
N GLY A 177 32.43 24.40 10.33
CA GLY A 177 33.80 24.83 10.11
C GLY A 177 34.65 23.65 9.64
N THR A 178 35.22 23.83 8.45
CA THR A 178 36.32 23.04 7.91
C THR A 178 37.36 22.70 8.98
N LYS A 179 37.58 21.39 9.18
CA LYS A 179 38.78 20.85 9.81
C LYS A 179 40.04 21.44 9.13
N ARG A 180 40.97 21.91 9.94
CA ARG A 180 42.41 21.75 9.68
C ARG A 180 42.96 20.80 10.74
#